data_AF-A0AAV1PQ80-F1
#
_entry.id   AF-A0AAV1PQ80-F1
#
_cell.length_a   1.000
_cell.length_b   1.000
_cell.length_c   1.000
_cell.angle_alpha   90.00
_cell.angle_beta   90.00
_cell.angle_gamma   90.00
#
_symmetry.space_group_name_H-M   'P 1'
#
loop_
_entity.id
_entity.type
_entity.pdbx_description
1 polymer ?
#
loop_
_entity_poly.entity_id
_entity_poly.type
_entity_poly.pdbx_seq_one_letter_code
_entity_poly.pdbx_strand_id
1 'polypeptide(L)'
;MLYGSVGAGKSSFISSVSSCMRGRMGIPAAGNATTGGVTSFTTKYETHRIKKGDRGDFYPFVFNDIMGLEENDGRGVRVDDIKLVLQGHVFDKYKKMKEIREAARDLGIPQVAIVTKIDEACKETKKDLKNVYKSKYLKKKMTDFSSQLGIPLNCIFPVKSYSSEISLVDDVDSLILSALRRMIDFGDDFINTM
;
A
#
# COMPACT_ATOMS: atom_id res chain seq x y z
N MET A 1 -6.56 7.38 -5.64
CA MET A 1 -7.01 7.26 -4.23
C MET A 1 -6.41 5.98 -3.66
N LEU A 2 -5.89 6.00 -2.43
CA LEU A 2 -5.35 4.79 -1.78
C LEU A 2 -6.35 4.29 -0.75
N TYR A 3 -6.80 3.04 -0.88
CA TYR A 3 -7.66 2.37 0.08
C TYR A 3 -7.09 1.01 0.46
N GLY A 4 -7.42 0.52 1.66
CA GLY A 4 -6.89 -0.72 2.21
C GLY A 4 -7.01 -0.78 3.73
N SER A 5 -6.80 -1.95 4.34
CA SER A 5 -6.99 -2.16 5.78
C SER A 5 -6.11 -1.24 6.64
N VAL A 6 -6.48 -1.08 7.92
CA VAL A 6 -5.60 -0.41 8.88
C VAL A 6 -4.28 -1.19 9.01
N GLY A 7 -3.18 -0.44 9.11
CA GLY A 7 -1.83 -1.01 9.17
C GLY A 7 -1.28 -1.55 7.84
N ALA A 8 -2.02 -1.45 6.73
CA ALA A 8 -1.56 -1.83 5.38
C ALA A 8 -0.48 -0.90 4.80
N GLY A 9 -0.08 0.16 5.51
CA GLY A 9 1.03 1.01 5.10
C GLY A 9 0.69 2.05 4.02
N LYS A 10 -0.57 2.49 3.91
CA LYS A 10 -1.01 3.51 2.94
C LYS A 10 -0.25 4.84 3.10
N SER A 11 -0.32 5.44 4.29
CA SER A 11 0.37 6.69 4.60
C SER A 11 1.90 6.51 4.54
N SER A 12 2.40 5.37 5.02
CA SER A 12 3.83 5.04 4.92
C SER A 12 4.31 5.00 3.47
N PHE A 13 3.51 4.44 2.55
CA PHE A 13 3.82 4.44 1.12
C PHE A 13 3.84 5.86 0.56
N ILE A 14 2.84 6.70 0.86
CA ILE A 14 2.79 8.10 0.40
C ILE A 14 4.01 8.89 0.89
N SER A 15 4.36 8.75 2.18
CA SER A 15 5.55 9.38 2.75
C SER A 15 6.83 8.87 2.06
N SER A 16 6.89 7.58 1.75
CA SER A 16 8.03 7.00 1.03
C SER A 16 8.16 7.59 -0.37
N VAL A 17 7.06 7.69 -1.13
CA VAL A 17 7.03 8.37 -2.43
C VAL A 17 7.52 9.82 -2.31
N SER A 18 7.06 10.55 -1.30
CA SER A 18 7.53 11.92 -1.07
C SER A 18 9.04 11.99 -0.78
N SER A 19 9.61 11.03 -0.05
CA SER A 19 11.04 10.97 0.22
C SER A 19 11.84 10.70 -1.06
N CYS A 20 11.43 9.69 -1.84
CA CYS A 20 12.06 9.35 -3.13
C CYS A 20 12.05 10.56 -4.08
N MET A 21 10.89 11.21 -4.23
CA MET A 21 10.74 12.32 -5.17
C MET A 21 11.48 13.59 -4.74
N ARG A 22 11.74 13.77 -3.44
CA ARG A 22 12.53 14.90 -2.92
C ARG A 22 14.03 14.62 -2.91
N GLY A 23 14.47 13.38 -3.12
CA GLY A 23 15.87 12.98 -2.99
C GLY A 23 16.42 13.08 -1.57
N ARG A 24 15.54 13.16 -0.55
CA ARG A 24 15.92 13.18 0.88
C ARG A 24 14.83 12.55 1.73
N MET A 25 15.23 11.94 2.84
CA MET A 25 14.29 11.40 3.82
C MET A 25 13.45 12.51 4.45
N GLY A 26 12.13 12.36 4.38
CA GLY A 26 11.20 13.11 5.22
C GLY A 26 11.19 12.59 6.65
N ILE A 27 10.52 13.30 7.56
CA ILE A 27 10.26 12.77 8.91
C ILE A 27 9.47 11.47 8.76
N PRO A 28 9.95 10.33 9.29
CA PRO A 28 9.25 9.05 9.18
C PRO A 28 7.82 9.17 9.67
N ALA A 29 6.85 8.62 8.93
CA ALA A 29 5.49 8.48 9.44
C ALA A 29 5.55 7.59 10.69
N ALA A 30 4.96 8.04 11.81
CA ALA A 30 5.00 7.32 13.08
C ALA A 30 4.54 5.86 12.88
N GLY A 31 5.49 4.92 13.00
CA GLY A 31 5.20 3.50 13.03
C GLY A 31 4.61 3.15 14.39
N ASN A 32 3.62 2.25 14.41
CA ASN A 32 2.99 1.79 15.65
C ASN A 32 4.03 1.03 16.50
N ALA A 33 4.69 1.72 17.44
CA ALA A 33 5.43 1.07 18.52
C ALA A 33 4.38 0.64 19.55
N THR A 34 4.19 -0.67 19.70
CA THR A 34 3.24 -1.27 20.63
C THR A 34 3.41 -0.74 22.05
N THR A 35 2.47 0.07 22.52
CA THR A 35 2.08 0.20 23.94
C THR A 35 0.68 0.82 24.01
N GLY A 36 -0.34 -0.02 24.22
CA GLY A 36 -1.65 0.40 24.73
C GLY A 36 -2.47 1.40 23.91
N GLY A 37 -2.99 0.99 22.74
CA GLY A 37 -4.01 1.74 22.01
C GLY A 37 -4.13 1.30 20.55
N VAL A 38 -5.05 0.39 20.25
CA VAL A 38 -5.40 0.04 18.87
C VAL A 38 -6.42 1.07 18.38
N THR A 39 -5.93 2.17 17.79
CA THR A 39 -6.76 3.06 16.98
C THR A 39 -5.96 3.45 15.74
N SER A 40 -6.62 3.51 14.58
CA SER A 40 -6.06 3.94 13.31
C SER A 40 -5.31 5.27 13.41
N PHE A 41 -4.11 5.35 12.84
CA PHE A 41 -3.38 6.63 12.73
C PHE A 41 -4.09 7.63 11.81
N THR A 42 -4.72 7.13 10.73
CA THR A 42 -5.49 7.95 9.79
C THR A 42 -6.95 7.94 10.19
N THR A 43 -7.35 8.90 11.03
CA THR A 43 -8.74 9.07 11.50
C THR A 43 -9.55 10.06 10.64
N LYS A 44 -9.04 10.49 9.48
CA LYS A 44 -9.71 11.38 8.52
C LYS A 44 -9.19 11.13 7.09
N TYR A 45 -9.99 11.51 6.08
CA TYR A 45 -9.53 11.65 4.70
C TYR A 45 -8.42 12.70 4.63
N GLU A 46 -7.27 12.35 4.06
CA GLU A 46 -6.12 13.25 3.93
C GLU A 46 -5.62 13.33 2.48
N THR A 47 -5.51 14.54 1.96
CA THR A 47 -4.95 14.79 0.62
C THR A 47 -3.49 15.21 0.75
N HIS A 48 -2.58 14.37 0.29
CA HIS A 48 -1.15 14.62 0.26
C HIS A 48 -0.73 15.17 -1.10
N ARG A 49 -0.15 16.37 -1.08
CA ARG A 49 0.53 16.99 -2.24
C ARG A 49 2.03 16.78 -2.14
N ILE A 50 2.67 16.38 -3.23
CA ILE A 50 4.12 16.19 -3.26
C ILE A 50 4.79 17.47 -3.76
N LYS A 51 5.68 18.04 -2.93
CA LYS A 51 6.49 19.22 -3.28
C LYS A 51 7.55 18.87 -4.31
N LYS A 52 7.76 19.77 -5.26
CA LYS A 52 8.78 19.73 -6.30
C LYS A 52 9.89 20.72 -5.94
N GLY A 53 10.99 20.21 -5.40
CA GLY A 53 12.12 21.02 -4.93
C GLY A 53 11.74 21.99 -3.80
N ASP A 54 12.52 23.06 -3.66
CA ASP A 54 12.42 24.00 -2.53
C ASP A 54 11.60 25.27 -2.86
N ARG A 55 11.20 25.47 -4.12
CA ARG A 55 10.49 26.68 -4.59
C ARG A 55 9.01 26.75 -4.21
N GLY A 56 8.49 25.73 -3.53
CA GLY A 56 7.07 25.64 -3.15
C GLY A 56 6.15 25.09 -4.25
N ASP A 57 6.71 24.72 -5.39
CA ASP A 57 5.96 24.04 -6.47
C ASP A 57 5.53 22.62 -6.05
N PHE A 58 4.49 22.09 -6.69
CA PHE A 58 3.99 20.74 -6.46
C PHE A 58 3.91 19.94 -7.75
N TYR A 59 4.02 18.61 -7.65
CA TYR A 59 3.70 17.74 -8.78
C TYR A 59 2.20 17.81 -9.13
N PRO A 60 1.82 17.63 -10.41
CA PRO A 60 0.45 17.77 -10.88
C PRO A 60 -0.43 16.56 -10.52
N PHE A 61 -0.19 15.92 -9.37
CA PHE A 61 -1.01 14.82 -8.86
C PHE A 61 -1.07 14.88 -7.34
N VAL A 62 -2.10 14.25 -6.78
CA VAL A 62 -2.33 14.18 -5.33
C VAL A 62 -2.61 12.74 -4.91
N PHE A 63 -2.16 12.39 -3.70
CA PHE A 63 -2.56 11.14 -3.06
C PHE A 63 -3.67 11.43 -2.06
N ASN A 64 -4.80 10.75 -2.23
CA ASN A 64 -5.88 10.79 -1.25
C ASN A 64 -5.78 9.52 -0.41
N ASP A 65 -5.34 9.67 0.84
CA ASP A 65 -5.30 8.60 1.84
C ASP A 65 -6.64 8.58 2.58
N ILE A 66 -7.28 7.42 2.61
CA ILE A 66 -8.54 7.22 3.32
C ILE A 66 -8.33 6.37 4.56
N MET A 67 -9.24 6.46 5.53
CA MET A 67 -9.23 5.58 6.70
C MET A 67 -9.09 4.12 6.29
N GLY A 68 -8.31 3.36 7.05
CA GLY A 68 -8.22 1.94 6.79
C GLY A 68 -9.51 1.21 7.11
N LEU A 69 -9.81 0.15 6.37
CA LEU A 69 -10.93 -0.74 6.70
C LEU A 69 -10.58 -1.47 8.01
N GLU A 70 -11.22 -1.07 9.12
CA GLU A 70 -11.09 -1.70 10.43
C GLU A 70 -12.08 -2.86 10.61
N GLU A 71 -11.67 -3.83 11.44
CA GLU A 71 -12.54 -4.81 12.07
C GLU A 71 -12.59 -4.48 13.56
N ASN A 72 -13.41 -3.50 13.92
CA ASN A 72 -13.91 -3.20 15.25
C ASN A 72 -12.94 -2.64 16.32
N ASP A 73 -13.43 -1.57 16.97
CA ASP A 73 -12.99 -0.96 18.22
C ASP A 73 -12.43 -1.96 19.24
N GLY A 74 -11.19 -1.72 19.68
CA GLY A 74 -10.33 -2.69 20.34
C GLY A 74 -10.87 -3.44 21.56
N ARG A 75 -10.38 -4.68 21.72
CA ARG A 75 -10.00 -5.33 23.00
C ARG A 75 -9.44 -6.74 22.76
N GLY A 76 -8.11 -6.86 22.65
CA GLY A 76 -7.28 -8.08 22.85
C GLY A 76 -7.53 -9.30 21.94
N VAL A 77 -6.48 -10.10 21.68
CA VAL A 77 -6.62 -11.39 20.97
C VAL A 77 -7.21 -12.43 21.92
N ARG A 78 -8.47 -12.81 21.72
CA ARG A 78 -9.16 -13.89 22.45
C ARG A 78 -8.92 -15.22 21.76
N VAL A 79 -9.08 -16.32 22.50
CA VAL A 79 -9.07 -17.68 21.95
C VAL A 79 -10.13 -17.85 20.84
N ASP A 80 -11.17 -17.02 20.84
CA ASP A 80 -12.19 -16.96 19.78
C ASP A 80 -11.67 -16.39 18.44
N ASP A 81 -10.65 -15.53 18.43
CA ASP A 81 -10.02 -15.02 17.19
C ASP A 81 -9.25 -16.12 16.45
N ILE A 82 -8.73 -17.10 17.20
CA ILE A 82 -8.10 -18.31 16.66
C ILE A 82 -9.15 -19.18 15.93
N LYS A 83 -10.41 -19.15 16.38
CA LYS A 83 -11.54 -19.85 15.75
C LYS A 83 -12.05 -19.12 14.49
N LEU A 84 -12.01 -17.78 14.47
CA LEU A 84 -12.39 -16.94 13.33
C LEU A 84 -11.38 -17.03 12.16
N VAL A 85 -10.08 -17.16 12.46
CA VAL A 85 -9.02 -17.48 11.50
C VAL A 85 -9.19 -18.86 10.87
N LEU A 86 -9.77 -19.81 11.60
CA LEU A 86 -10.05 -21.17 11.12
C LEU A 86 -11.36 -21.31 10.32
N GLN A 87 -12.25 -20.30 10.33
CA GLN A 87 -13.58 -20.38 9.69
C GLN A 87 -13.89 -19.30 8.63
N GLY A 88 -12.90 -18.55 8.14
CA GLY A 88 -13.07 -17.72 6.93
C GLY A 88 -13.14 -16.21 7.12
N HIS A 89 -12.69 -15.64 8.24
CA HIS A 89 -12.65 -14.18 8.42
C HIS A 89 -11.63 -13.44 7.52
N VAL A 90 -10.66 -14.16 6.95
CA VAL A 90 -9.81 -13.61 5.87
C VAL A 90 -10.67 -13.22 4.65
N PHE A 91 -11.81 -13.88 4.42
CA PHE A 91 -12.70 -13.65 3.28
C PHE A 91 -13.34 -12.25 3.28
N ASP A 92 -13.63 -11.68 4.46
CA ASP A 92 -14.37 -10.41 4.55
C ASP A 92 -13.54 -9.19 4.12
N LYS A 93 -12.22 -9.20 4.36
CA LYS A 93 -11.32 -8.12 3.90
C LYS A 93 -11.22 -8.09 2.38
N TYR A 94 -11.06 -9.25 1.75
CA TYR A 94 -11.02 -9.37 0.30
C TYR A 94 -12.36 -9.05 -0.34
N LYS A 95 -13.48 -9.43 0.30
CA LYS A 95 -14.82 -9.10 -0.17
C LYS A 95 -15.05 -7.59 -0.21
N LYS A 96 -14.78 -6.86 0.88
CA LYS A 96 -14.90 -5.39 0.91
C LYS A 96 -13.98 -4.70 -0.11
N MET A 97 -12.74 -5.17 -0.23
CA MET A 97 -11.81 -4.64 -1.25
C MET A 97 -12.31 -4.90 -2.67
N LYS A 98 -12.92 -6.06 -2.92
CA LYS A 98 -13.51 -6.42 -4.20
C LYS A 98 -14.74 -5.57 -4.53
N GLU A 99 -15.62 -5.32 -3.55
CA GLU A 99 -16.78 -4.45 -3.70
C GLU A 99 -16.37 -3.01 -4.05
N ILE A 100 -15.40 -2.44 -3.32
CA ILE A 100 -14.85 -1.11 -3.62
C ILE A 100 -14.24 -1.09 -5.02
N ARG A 101 -13.51 -2.16 -5.38
CA ARG A 101 -12.89 -2.27 -6.70
C ARG A 101 -13.93 -2.32 -7.82
N GLU A 102 -15.00 -3.06 -7.62
CA GLU A 102 -16.11 -3.16 -8.59
C GLU A 102 -16.83 -1.82 -8.74
N ALA A 103 -17.16 -1.15 -7.63
CA ALA A 103 -17.74 0.19 -7.67
C ALA A 103 -16.83 1.21 -8.40
N ALA A 104 -15.52 1.19 -8.11
CA ALA A 104 -14.56 2.06 -8.80
C ALA A 104 -14.46 1.74 -10.30
N ARG A 105 -14.57 0.45 -10.69
CA ARG A 105 -14.59 0.03 -12.09
C ARG A 105 -15.83 0.55 -12.81
N ASP A 106 -17.00 0.45 -12.18
CA ASP A 106 -18.27 0.92 -12.76
C ASP A 106 -18.30 2.45 -12.93
N LEU A 107 -17.52 3.17 -12.11
CA LEU A 107 -17.27 4.61 -12.24
C LEU A 107 -16.15 4.95 -13.23
N GLY A 108 -15.58 3.95 -13.92
CA GLY A 108 -14.48 4.13 -14.87
C GLY A 108 -13.14 4.50 -14.22
N ILE A 109 -12.99 4.37 -12.91
CA ILE A 109 -11.77 4.78 -12.21
C ILE A 109 -10.68 3.72 -12.43
N PRO A 110 -9.50 4.08 -12.98
CA PRO A 110 -8.37 3.16 -13.08
C PRO A 110 -7.86 2.72 -11.71
N GLN A 111 -7.48 1.45 -11.59
CA GLN A 111 -7.10 0.85 -10.32
C GLN A 111 -5.82 0.03 -10.43
N VAL A 112 -4.93 0.21 -9.45
CA VAL A 112 -3.74 -0.60 -9.24
C VAL A 112 -3.70 -1.07 -7.79
N ALA A 113 -3.08 -2.22 -7.56
CA ALA A 113 -2.86 -2.76 -6.22
C ALA A 113 -1.41 -2.57 -5.79
N ILE A 114 -1.20 -2.05 -4.59
CA ILE A 114 0.13 -1.92 -3.97
C ILE A 114 0.19 -2.90 -2.81
N VAL A 115 1.17 -3.81 -2.84
CA VAL A 115 1.40 -4.78 -1.75
C VAL A 115 2.62 -4.32 -0.97
N THR A 116 2.40 -3.82 0.24
CA THR A 116 3.47 -3.30 1.11
C THR A 116 4.05 -4.39 2.02
N LYS A 117 5.09 -4.04 2.81
CA LYS A 117 5.71 -4.91 3.82
C LYS A 117 6.25 -6.25 3.27
N ILE A 118 6.71 -6.22 2.03
CA ILE A 118 7.22 -7.41 1.34
C ILE A 118 8.51 -7.95 1.97
N ASP A 119 9.22 -7.10 2.69
CA ASP A 119 10.42 -7.41 3.48
C ASP A 119 10.11 -8.19 4.77
N GLU A 120 8.88 -8.09 5.28
CA GLU A 120 8.38 -8.93 6.38
C GLU A 120 7.75 -10.23 5.86
N ALA A 121 7.31 -10.26 4.61
CA ALA A 121 6.53 -11.36 4.04
C ALA A 121 7.33 -12.66 3.86
N CYS A 122 8.62 -12.60 3.51
CA CYS A 122 9.47 -13.79 3.45
C CYS A 122 10.96 -13.49 3.70
N LYS A 123 11.71 -14.53 4.10
CA LYS A 123 13.14 -14.42 4.47
C LYS A 123 14.04 -14.00 3.30
N GLU A 124 13.65 -14.31 2.07
CA GLU A 124 14.45 -14.01 0.86
C GLU A 124 14.41 -12.52 0.52
N THR A 125 13.23 -11.89 0.57
CA THR A 125 13.06 -10.45 0.32
C THR A 125 13.54 -9.60 1.47
N LYS A 126 13.54 -10.13 2.70
CA LYS A 126 14.22 -9.49 3.84
C LYS A 126 15.73 -9.37 3.62
N LYS A 127 16.33 -10.35 2.94
CA LYS A 127 17.77 -10.37 2.66
C LYS A 127 18.12 -9.49 1.45
N ASP A 128 17.32 -9.58 0.40
CA ASP A 128 17.56 -8.85 -0.84
C ASP A 128 16.23 -8.59 -1.57
N LEU A 129 15.90 -7.31 -1.73
CA LEU A 129 14.68 -6.85 -2.40
C LEU A 129 14.67 -7.16 -3.91
N LYS A 130 15.81 -7.47 -4.52
CA LYS A 130 15.87 -7.95 -5.91
C LYS A 130 15.20 -9.31 -6.09
N ASN A 131 14.96 -10.04 -5.00
CA ASN A 131 14.25 -11.30 -5.02
C ASN A 131 12.73 -11.16 -4.98
N VAL A 132 12.19 -9.94 -4.90
CA VAL A 132 10.74 -9.69 -4.81
C VAL A 132 9.96 -10.36 -5.93
N TYR A 133 10.42 -10.23 -7.17
CA TYR A 133 9.77 -10.87 -8.33
C TYR A 133 10.24 -12.32 -8.59
N LYS A 134 11.28 -12.78 -7.90
CA LYS A 134 11.83 -14.15 -8.02
C LYS A 134 11.24 -15.10 -6.98
N SER A 135 10.81 -14.59 -5.83
CA SER A 135 10.33 -15.40 -4.72
C SER A 135 9.04 -16.13 -5.10
N LYS A 136 9.08 -17.46 -5.05
CA LYS A 136 7.91 -18.32 -5.31
C LYS A 136 6.78 -18.02 -4.33
N TYR A 137 7.12 -17.69 -3.08
CA TYR A 137 6.16 -17.35 -2.04
C TYR A 137 5.37 -16.08 -2.40
N LEU A 138 6.09 -15.00 -2.74
CA LEU A 138 5.43 -13.74 -3.13
C LEU A 138 4.64 -13.90 -4.42
N LYS A 139 5.18 -14.63 -5.41
CA LYS A 139 4.45 -14.92 -6.65
C LYS A 139 3.13 -15.62 -6.36
N LYS A 140 3.13 -16.65 -5.51
CA LYS A 140 1.90 -17.34 -5.09
C LYS A 140 0.93 -16.40 -4.37
N LYS A 141 1.42 -15.60 -3.41
CA LYS A 141 0.57 -14.62 -2.70
C LYS A 141 -0.05 -13.58 -3.63
N MET A 142 0.69 -13.11 -4.63
CA MET A 142 0.17 -12.20 -5.65
C MET A 142 -0.85 -12.89 -6.56
N THR A 143 -0.65 -14.16 -6.92
CA THR A 143 -1.64 -14.95 -7.68
C THR A 143 -2.93 -15.16 -6.89
N ASP A 144 -2.82 -15.49 -5.61
CA ASP A 144 -3.98 -15.67 -4.72
C ASP A 144 -4.75 -14.34 -4.60
N PHE A 145 -4.03 -13.23 -4.37
CA PHE A 145 -4.58 -11.88 -4.29
C PHE A 145 -5.27 -11.46 -5.60
N SER A 146 -4.61 -11.70 -6.73
CA SER A 146 -5.13 -11.46 -8.08
C SER A 146 -6.45 -12.20 -8.32
N SER A 147 -6.49 -13.49 -7.95
CA SER A 147 -7.68 -14.34 -8.13
C SER A 147 -8.84 -13.89 -7.24
N GLN A 148 -8.57 -13.52 -5.99
CA GLN A 148 -9.61 -13.10 -5.04
C GLN A 148 -10.22 -11.74 -5.39
N LEU A 149 -9.39 -10.79 -5.82
CA LEU A 149 -9.85 -9.44 -6.15
C LEU A 149 -10.16 -9.24 -7.63
N GLY A 150 -9.85 -10.19 -8.50
CA GLY A 150 -9.99 -10.04 -9.96
C GLY A 150 -9.10 -8.92 -10.54
N ILE A 151 -7.96 -8.64 -9.91
CA ILE A 151 -7.00 -7.65 -10.39
C ILE A 151 -5.92 -8.38 -11.19
N PRO A 152 -5.63 -7.98 -12.45
CA PRO A 152 -4.56 -8.59 -13.23
C PRO A 152 -3.20 -8.53 -12.52
N LEU A 153 -2.39 -9.58 -12.64
CA LEU A 153 -1.07 -9.65 -11.99
C LEU A 153 -0.13 -8.49 -12.36
N ASN A 154 -0.24 -7.98 -13.59
CA ASN A 154 0.52 -6.82 -14.07
C ASN A 154 0.05 -5.47 -13.49
N CYS A 155 -1.04 -5.46 -12.71
CA CYS A 155 -1.53 -4.30 -11.96
C CYS A 155 -1.25 -4.42 -10.44
N ILE A 156 -0.45 -5.40 -10.01
CA ILE A 156 -0.09 -5.64 -8.61
C ILE A 156 1.40 -5.33 -8.41
N PHE A 157 1.70 -4.35 -7.56
CA PHE A 157 3.04 -3.83 -7.34
C PHE A 157 3.51 -4.11 -5.91
N PRO A 158 4.39 -5.10 -5.71
CA PRO A 158 5.04 -5.31 -4.42
C PRO A 158 6.05 -4.19 -4.14
N VAL A 159 5.92 -3.54 -2.99
CA VAL A 159 6.81 -2.45 -2.54
C VAL A 159 7.24 -2.62 -1.09
N LYS A 160 8.42 -2.11 -0.76
CA LYS A 160 8.81 -1.82 0.61
C LYS A 160 8.64 -0.32 0.84
N SER A 161 7.99 0.06 1.92
CA SER A 161 7.90 1.46 2.34
C SER A 161 9.00 1.76 3.35
N TYR A 162 9.55 2.98 3.28
CA TYR A 162 10.45 3.50 4.32
C TYR A 162 9.71 3.57 5.65
N SER A 163 10.30 2.96 6.68
CA SER A 163 9.70 2.95 8.02
C SER A 163 10.73 3.06 9.15
N SER A 164 11.95 2.55 8.94
CA SER A 164 13.02 2.59 9.94
C SER A 164 14.35 3.14 9.41
N GLU A 165 14.47 3.28 8.10
CA GLU A 165 15.65 3.80 7.44
C GLU A 165 15.79 5.31 7.68
N ILE A 166 17.05 5.77 7.81
CA ILE A 166 17.42 7.18 8.00
C ILE A 166 17.96 7.83 6.72
N SER A 167 18.21 7.03 5.68
CA SER A 167 18.68 7.45 4.37
C SER A 167 17.92 6.73 3.27
N LEU A 168 17.96 7.30 2.06
CA LEU A 168 17.44 6.63 0.87
C LEU A 168 18.26 5.37 0.54
N VAL A 169 17.61 4.44 -0.15
CA VAL A 169 18.14 3.11 -0.48
C VAL A 169 17.68 2.77 -1.88
N ASP A 170 18.62 2.67 -2.82
CA ASP A 170 18.34 2.54 -4.26
C ASP A 170 17.37 1.41 -4.61
N ASP A 171 17.49 0.25 -3.96
CA ASP A 171 16.61 -0.90 -4.21
C ASP A 171 15.16 -0.63 -3.75
N VAL A 172 14.99 0.13 -2.67
CA VAL A 172 13.67 0.54 -2.15
C VAL A 172 13.07 1.62 -3.04
N ASP A 173 13.88 2.64 -3.37
CA ASP A 173 13.51 3.71 -4.30
C ASP A 173 13.08 3.14 -5.65
N SER A 174 13.81 2.17 -6.19
CA SER A 174 13.50 1.52 -7.45
C SER A 174 12.11 0.87 -7.45
N LEU A 175 11.72 0.20 -6.36
CA LEU A 175 10.39 -0.40 -6.24
C LEU A 175 9.29 0.66 -6.16
N ILE A 176 9.50 1.70 -5.35
CA ILE A 176 8.54 2.79 -5.16
C ILE A 176 8.34 3.57 -6.45
N LEU A 177 9.44 3.97 -7.11
CA LEU A 177 9.41 4.74 -8.36
C LEU A 177 8.84 3.91 -9.51
N SER A 178 9.10 2.60 -9.55
CA SER A 178 8.47 1.70 -10.53
C SER A 178 6.95 1.66 -10.35
N ALA A 179 6.47 1.54 -9.11
CA ALA A 179 5.04 1.56 -8.82
C ALA A 179 4.40 2.92 -9.16
N LEU A 180 5.06 4.03 -8.79
CA LEU A 180 4.60 5.38 -9.11
C LEU A 180 4.53 5.62 -10.62
N ARG A 181 5.55 5.22 -11.37
CA ARG A 181 5.57 5.35 -12.83
C ARG A 181 4.38 4.63 -13.44
N ARG A 182 4.11 3.40 -13.01
CA ARG A 182 2.94 2.64 -13.49
C ARG A 182 1.62 3.33 -13.15
N MET A 183 1.48 3.90 -11.96
CA MET A 183 0.27 4.68 -11.60
C MET A 183 0.05 5.86 -12.54
N ILE A 184 1.12 6.57 -12.90
CA ILE A 184 1.06 7.69 -13.85
C ILE A 184 0.71 7.18 -15.24
N ASP A 185 1.39 6.15 -15.73
CA ASP A 185 1.12 5.54 -17.05
C ASP A 185 -0.37 5.14 -17.17
N PHE A 186 -0.95 4.50 -16.14
CA PHE A 186 -2.39 4.16 -16.11
C PHE A 186 -3.31 5.38 -16.11
N GLY A 187 -2.90 6.47 -15.45
CA GLY A 187 -3.64 7.73 -15.45
C GLY A 187 -3.62 8.41 -16.83
N ASP A 188 -2.47 8.42 -17.48
CA ASP A 188 -2.29 8.99 -18.82
C ASP A 188 -3.07 8.17 -19.86
N ASP A 189 -2.99 6.84 -19.83
CA ASP A 189 -3.77 5.95 -20.70
C ASP A 189 -5.28 6.21 -20.56
N PHE A 190 -5.75 6.44 -19.33
CA PHE A 190 -7.15 6.75 -19.07
C PHE A 190 -7.57 8.10 -19.66
N ILE A 191 -6.77 9.15 -19.48
CA ILE A 191 -7.04 10.48 -20.06
C ILE A 191 -7.00 10.41 -21.59
N ASN A 192 -6.06 9.68 -22.18
CA ASN A 192 -5.92 9.55 -23.62
C ASN A 192 -7.02 8.69 -24.28
N THR A 193 -7.80 7.96 -23.49
CA THR A 193 -8.93 7.15 -23.96
C THR A 193 -10.28 7.87 -23.79
N MET A 194 -10.30 9.06 -23.16
CA MET A 194 -11.45 9.97 -23.10
C MET A 194 -11.51 10.89 -24.32
#